data_AF-A0A1C7LVV7-F1
#
_entry.id   AF-A0A1C7LVV7-F1
#
_cell.length_a   1.000
_cell.length_b   1.000
_cell.length_c   1.000
_cell.angle_alpha   90.00
_cell.angle_beta   90.00
_cell.angle_gamma   90.00
#
_symmetry.space_group_name_H-M   'P 1'
#
loop_
_entity.id
_entity.type
_entity.pdbx_description
1 polymer ?
#
loop_
_entity_poly.entity_id
_entity_poly.type
_entity_poly.pdbx_seq_one_letter_code
_entity_poly.pdbx_strand_id
1 'polypeptide(L)'
;MTSVRNVMNSKPQVDLVDSLNDLLVKLHIPIPLESPLDLTPSLLLAILESILQYRLPISPEIRASRDFGSKVDAMKIFLGVLANDVLRMDIGISTVDPRRLAAGEEDEVVFVGELLCWLSKATGILPDAAQEAHDPARGGEPQGALVRPTSPSTHSTITDTVNSDLSMMRGGPADTDTTVMSVASGSLVPLPDLSLYSTATVPEADSRPRRPRCIHEVEEPSFALHPDHTFNHDHSSSYCECSLNDEDPASVPTSPPPIRYAGCIREVDFDTEIEGARGSHRGKHPRWRVSRTACAPNHPTTPQEPSCDGPKRIITRHNSPTQYTLALLNERARLLAELASLKGASDIS
;
A
#
# COMPACT_ATOMS: atom_id res chain seq x y z
N MET A 1 -13.46 -14.91 20.28
CA MET A 1 -12.32 -14.05 19.87
C MET A 1 -12.21 -12.94 20.89
N THR A 2 -11.42 -13.15 21.93
CA THR A 2 -11.09 -12.11 22.91
C THR A 2 -10.40 -10.99 22.13
N SER A 3 -11.00 -9.80 22.11
CA SER A 3 -10.47 -8.66 21.36
C SER A 3 -9.03 -8.41 21.81
N VAL A 4 -8.05 -8.53 20.90
CA VAL A 4 -6.62 -8.31 21.20
C VAL A 4 -6.38 -6.92 21.80
N ARG A 5 -7.26 -5.96 21.51
CA ARG A 5 -7.32 -4.66 22.19
C ARG A 5 -7.39 -4.79 23.71
N ASN A 6 -8.11 -5.78 24.26
CA ASN A 6 -8.16 -5.99 25.71
C ASN A 6 -6.84 -6.51 26.31
N VAL A 7 -5.99 -7.15 25.50
CA VAL A 7 -4.67 -7.62 25.94
C VAL A 7 -3.65 -6.47 25.92
N MET A 8 -3.83 -5.49 25.03
CA MET A 8 -2.96 -4.32 24.93
C MET A 8 -3.31 -3.22 25.96
N ASN A 9 -4.56 -3.15 26.42
CA ASN A 9 -5.09 -2.00 27.18
C ASN A 9 -4.77 -1.99 28.70
N SER A 10 -3.68 -2.62 29.16
CA SER A 10 -3.41 -2.76 30.61
C SER A 10 -2.10 -2.16 31.09
N LYS A 11 -1.39 -1.32 30.31
CA LYS A 11 -0.17 -0.65 30.78
C LYS A 11 -0.21 0.87 30.59
N PRO A 12 0.33 1.64 31.55
CA PRO A 12 0.41 3.10 31.46
C PRO A 12 1.33 3.53 30.32
N GLN A 13 0.96 4.60 29.61
CA GLN A 13 1.63 5.16 28.44
C GLN A 13 3.14 5.45 28.63
N VAL A 14 3.57 5.70 29.88
CA VAL A 14 4.98 5.93 30.24
C VAL A 14 5.85 4.71 29.93
N ASP A 15 5.31 3.49 30.00
CA ASP A 15 6.04 2.27 29.66
C ASP A 15 6.26 2.10 28.14
N LEU A 16 5.50 2.82 27.30
CA LEU A 16 5.54 2.63 25.85
C LEU A 16 6.83 3.20 25.25
N VAL A 17 7.20 4.43 25.63
CA VAL A 17 8.41 5.08 25.08
C VAL A 17 9.67 4.33 25.49
N ASP A 18 9.74 3.85 26.74
CA ASP A 18 10.84 3.01 27.21
C ASP A 18 10.91 1.68 26.45
N SER A 19 9.76 1.01 26.26
CA SER A 19 9.68 -0.21 25.47
C SER A 19 10.10 -0.01 24.00
N LEU A 20 9.73 1.13 23.40
CA LEU A 20 10.13 1.50 22.04
C LEU A 20 11.63 1.81 21.97
N ASN A 21 12.18 2.52 22.94
CA ASN A 21 13.62 2.80 23.00
C ASN A 21 14.43 1.50 23.18
N ASP A 22 13.98 0.58 24.03
CA ASP A 22 14.58 -0.75 24.17
C ASP A 22 14.53 -1.53 22.84
N LEU A 23 13.39 -1.47 22.13
CA LEU A 23 13.26 -2.06 20.80
C LEU A 23 14.27 -1.47 19.82
N LEU A 24 14.39 -0.14 19.76
CA LEU A 24 15.34 0.54 18.86
C LEU A 24 16.79 0.16 19.16
N VAL A 25 17.17 0.05 20.43
CA VAL A 25 18.49 -0.43 20.84
C VAL A 25 18.74 -1.85 20.36
N LYS A 26 17.77 -2.75 20.50
CA LYS A 26 17.86 -4.14 20.03
C LYS A 26 17.93 -4.25 18.50
N LEU A 27 17.28 -3.34 17.78
CA LEU A 27 17.34 -3.25 16.33
C LEU A 27 18.57 -2.48 15.81
N HIS A 28 19.45 -2.01 16.71
CA HIS A 28 20.63 -1.20 16.39
C HIS A 28 20.31 0.14 15.68
N ILE A 29 19.21 0.78 16.05
CA ILE A 29 18.81 2.11 15.56
C ILE A 29 19.10 3.14 16.68
N PRO A 30 20.18 3.94 16.59
CA PRO A 30 20.61 4.84 17.67
C PRO A 30 19.84 6.17 17.65
N ILE A 31 18.51 6.11 17.72
CA ILE A 31 17.63 7.27 17.73
C ILE A 31 16.77 7.18 19.00
N PRO A 32 17.04 7.97 20.04
CA PRO A 32 16.18 7.99 21.21
C PRO A 32 14.86 8.70 20.88
N LEU A 33 13.76 8.15 21.38
CA LEU A 33 12.44 8.77 21.33
C LEU A 33 12.15 9.44 22.67
N GLU A 34 11.68 10.68 22.64
CA GLU A 34 11.18 11.42 23.80
C GLU A 34 9.65 11.28 23.92
N SER A 35 8.98 11.07 22.79
CA SER A 35 7.54 10.94 22.66
C SER A 35 7.18 9.85 21.63
N PRO A 36 6.03 9.16 21.75
CA PRO A 36 5.55 8.27 20.69
C PRO A 36 5.41 9.01 19.35
N LEU A 37 5.13 10.32 19.36
CA LEU A 37 5.00 11.15 18.16
C LEU A 37 6.30 11.26 17.34
N ASP A 38 7.45 10.91 17.93
CA ASP A 38 8.74 10.86 17.24
C ASP A 38 8.83 9.70 16.23
N LEU A 39 7.83 8.81 16.20
CA LEU A 39 7.67 7.73 15.21
C LEU A 39 7.30 8.29 13.82
N THR A 40 8.30 8.88 13.17
CA THR A 40 8.17 9.37 11.80
C THR A 40 7.89 8.22 10.82
N PRO A 41 7.24 8.48 9.67
CA PRO A 41 7.00 7.48 8.63
C PRO A 41 8.27 6.72 8.19
N SER A 42 9.39 7.43 8.06
CA SER A 42 10.69 6.85 7.71
C SER A 42 11.24 5.93 8.81
N LEU A 43 11.05 6.30 10.09
CA LEU A 43 11.49 5.48 11.21
C LEU A 43 10.64 4.21 11.33
N LEU A 44 9.32 4.31 11.15
CA LEU A 44 8.42 3.14 11.14
C LEU A 44 8.82 2.13 10.07
N LEU A 45 9.14 2.60 8.85
CA LEU A 45 9.67 1.73 7.79
C LEU A 45 11.02 1.10 8.19
N ALA A 46 11.93 1.86 8.80
CA ALA A 46 13.23 1.35 9.23
C ALA A 46 13.08 0.26 10.32
N ILE A 47 12.18 0.46 11.28
CA ILE A 47 11.86 -0.55 12.31
C ILE A 47 11.33 -1.83 11.65
N LEU A 48 10.37 -1.69 10.73
CA LEU A 48 9.77 -2.83 10.04
C LEU A 48 10.80 -3.59 9.18
N GLU A 49 11.61 -2.89 8.39
CA GLU A 49 12.69 -3.48 7.59
C GLU A 49 13.71 -4.21 8.48
N SER A 50 14.03 -3.67 9.67
CA SER A 50 14.92 -4.31 10.63
C SER A 50 14.31 -5.57 11.25
N ILE A 51 13.02 -5.56 11.60
CA ILE A 51 12.31 -6.74 12.11
C ILE A 51 12.25 -7.84 11.03
N LEU A 52 11.98 -7.46 9.78
CA LEU A 52 11.93 -8.37 8.64
C LEU A 52 13.32 -8.86 8.20
N GLN A 53 14.39 -8.19 8.61
CA GLN A 53 15.76 -8.38 8.11
C GLN A 53 15.85 -8.26 6.58
N TYR A 54 14.93 -7.52 5.97
CA TYR A 54 14.80 -7.38 4.53
C TYR A 54 14.37 -5.97 4.17
N ARG A 55 15.02 -5.39 3.15
CA ARG A 55 14.63 -4.07 2.63
C ARG A 55 13.44 -4.18 1.70
N LEU A 56 12.41 -3.41 1.99
CA LEU A 56 11.23 -3.37 1.14
C LEU A 56 11.56 -2.71 -0.21
N PRO A 57 10.99 -3.20 -1.33
CA PRO A 57 11.21 -2.65 -2.67
C PRO A 57 10.42 -1.35 -2.89
N ILE A 58 10.72 -0.33 -2.07
CA ILE A 58 10.06 0.98 -2.08
C ILE A 58 10.93 1.99 -2.83
N SER A 59 10.30 2.84 -3.64
CA SER A 59 10.97 3.97 -4.33
C SER A 59 11.69 4.88 -3.31
N PRO A 60 12.90 5.39 -3.62
CA PRO A 60 13.62 6.29 -2.73
C PRO A 60 12.83 7.57 -2.37
N GLU A 61 11.95 8.03 -3.26
CA GLU A 61 11.10 9.21 -3.02
C GLU A 61 10.08 8.96 -1.89
N ILE A 62 9.44 7.80 -1.91
CA ILE A 62 8.49 7.38 -0.86
C ILE A 62 9.25 7.15 0.44
N ARG A 63 10.41 6.49 0.38
CA ARG A 63 11.26 6.24 1.56
C ARG A 63 11.75 7.55 2.21
N ALA A 64 12.03 8.58 1.42
CA ALA A 64 12.42 9.89 1.94
C ALA A 64 11.25 10.62 2.62
N SER A 65 10.00 10.28 2.28
CA SER A 65 8.80 10.75 2.98
C SER A 65 8.73 12.29 3.14
N ARG A 66 9.18 13.03 2.12
CA ARG A 66 9.25 14.51 2.14
C ARG A 66 7.87 15.13 2.01
N ASP A 67 7.11 14.67 1.01
CA ASP A 67 5.78 15.17 0.73
C ASP A 67 4.72 14.38 1.50
N PHE A 68 3.60 15.02 1.82
CA PHE A 68 2.50 14.35 2.53
C PHE A 68 1.97 13.13 1.76
N GLY A 69 1.84 13.21 0.43
CA GLY A 69 1.45 12.06 -0.40
C GLY A 69 2.40 10.88 -0.25
N SER A 70 3.71 11.14 -0.34
CA SER A 70 4.77 10.14 -0.14
C SER A 70 4.75 9.53 1.26
N LYS A 71 4.44 10.31 2.31
CA LYS A 71 4.22 9.81 3.68
C LYS A 71 3.02 8.87 3.75
N VAL A 72 1.89 9.27 3.17
CA VAL A 72 0.67 8.45 3.15
C VAL A 72 0.93 7.12 2.43
N ASP A 73 1.63 7.14 1.30
CA ASP A 73 1.95 5.92 0.57
C ASP A 73 2.96 5.04 1.32
N ALA A 74 3.94 5.64 2.00
CA ALA A 74 4.82 4.91 2.92
C ALA A 74 4.03 4.21 4.03
N MET A 75 3.04 4.88 4.64
CA MET A 75 2.19 4.30 5.68
C MET A 75 1.25 3.22 5.15
N LYS A 76 0.70 3.35 3.94
CA LYS A 76 -0.05 2.24 3.31
C LYS A 76 0.82 1.01 3.11
N ILE A 77 2.05 1.18 2.64
CA ILE A 77 3.00 0.07 2.43
C ILE A 77 3.33 -0.56 3.78
N PHE A 78 3.66 0.25 4.79
CA PHE A 78 3.93 -0.22 6.14
C PHE A 78 2.77 -1.06 6.71
N LEU A 79 1.55 -0.53 6.70
CA LEU A 79 0.36 -1.24 7.23
C LEU A 79 0.05 -2.49 6.40
N GLY A 80 0.20 -2.44 5.08
CA GLY A 80 -0.02 -3.57 4.19
C GLY A 80 0.96 -4.72 4.43
N VAL A 81 2.25 -4.41 4.58
CA VAL A 81 3.28 -5.42 4.88
C VAL A 81 3.10 -5.97 6.30
N LEU A 82 2.84 -5.10 7.27
CA LEU A 82 2.63 -5.50 8.67
C LEU A 82 1.43 -6.45 8.79
N ALA A 83 0.30 -6.14 8.16
CA ALA A 83 -0.89 -6.98 8.19
C ALA A 83 -0.69 -8.32 7.47
N ASN A 84 -0.15 -8.29 6.25
CA ASN A 84 -0.12 -9.48 5.39
C ASN A 84 1.08 -10.40 5.64
N ASP A 85 2.27 -9.84 5.81
CA ASP A 85 3.50 -10.62 5.85
C ASP A 85 3.87 -11.02 7.28
N VAL A 86 3.68 -10.08 8.22
CA VAL A 86 4.12 -10.23 9.61
C VAL A 86 3.02 -10.83 10.47
N LEU A 87 1.86 -10.17 10.57
CA LEU A 87 0.82 -10.56 11.52
C LEU A 87 -0.05 -11.72 11.02
N ARG A 88 -0.42 -11.71 9.74
CA ARG A 88 -1.32 -12.69 9.11
C ARG A 88 -2.67 -12.85 9.83
N MET A 89 -3.02 -11.91 10.70
CA MET A 89 -4.25 -11.87 11.48
C MET A 89 -4.70 -10.42 11.65
N ASP A 90 -6.01 -10.20 11.73
CA ASP A 90 -6.55 -8.85 11.91
C ASP A 90 -6.54 -8.44 13.39
N ILE A 91 -5.56 -7.60 13.76
CA ILE A 91 -5.43 -7.00 15.10
C ILE A 91 -6.09 -5.61 15.13
N GLY A 92 -6.94 -5.29 14.14
CA GLY A 92 -7.51 -3.96 13.97
C GLY A 92 -6.59 -3.00 13.23
N ILE A 93 -5.62 -3.51 12.46
CA ILE A 93 -4.86 -2.68 11.50
C ILE A 93 -5.82 -2.08 10.46
N SER A 94 -6.88 -2.81 10.13
CA SER A 94 -7.92 -2.35 9.19
C SER A 94 -8.62 -1.05 9.63
N THR A 95 -8.54 -0.67 10.91
CA THR A 95 -9.12 0.58 11.41
C THR A 95 -8.15 1.75 11.42
N VAL A 96 -6.84 1.51 11.24
CA VAL A 96 -5.82 2.57 11.25
C VAL A 96 -5.88 3.33 9.93
N ASP A 97 -6.12 4.64 9.99
CA ASP A 97 -6.10 5.47 8.79
C ASP A 97 -4.66 5.85 8.42
N PRO A 98 -4.14 5.42 7.25
CA PRO A 98 -2.78 5.77 6.83
C PRO A 98 -2.56 7.29 6.69
N ARG A 99 -3.62 8.08 6.47
CA ARG A 99 -3.52 9.55 6.39
C ARG A 99 -3.30 10.19 7.76
N ARG A 100 -4.05 9.74 8.76
CA ARG A 100 -3.91 10.19 10.16
C ARG A 100 -2.56 9.76 10.73
N LEU A 101 -2.15 8.51 10.47
CA LEU A 101 -0.82 8.02 10.84
C LEU A 101 0.30 8.81 10.16
N ALA A 102 0.18 9.12 8.87
CA ALA A 102 1.16 9.94 8.14
C ALA A 102 1.23 11.40 8.63
N ALA A 103 0.13 11.92 9.17
CA ALA A 103 0.09 13.23 9.82
C ALA A 103 0.72 13.22 11.22
N GLY A 104 1.01 12.04 11.78
CA GLY A 104 1.53 11.89 13.14
C GLY A 104 0.45 12.08 14.20
N GLU A 105 -0.79 11.71 13.90
CA GLU A 105 -1.87 11.82 14.88
C GLU A 105 -1.67 10.83 16.04
N GLU A 106 -1.80 11.34 17.27
CA GLU A 106 -1.39 10.65 18.49
C GLU A 106 -2.02 9.26 18.64
N ASP A 107 -3.35 9.15 18.45
CA ASP A 107 -4.07 7.89 18.59
C ASP A 107 -3.52 6.79 17.68
N GLU A 108 -3.24 7.12 16.42
CA GLU A 108 -2.76 6.16 15.42
C GLU A 108 -1.31 5.78 15.69
N VAL A 109 -0.48 6.75 16.07
CA VAL A 109 0.94 6.54 16.35
C VAL A 109 1.13 5.71 17.63
N VAL A 110 0.36 6.00 18.68
CA VAL A 110 0.38 5.22 19.93
C VAL A 110 -0.06 3.79 19.65
N PHE A 111 -1.17 3.59 18.91
CA PHE A 111 -1.62 2.25 18.54
C PHE A 111 -0.57 1.46 17.76
N VAL A 112 0.06 2.08 16.76
CA VAL A 112 1.14 1.43 15.99
C VAL A 112 2.37 1.15 16.86
N GLY A 113 2.72 2.06 17.77
CA GLY A 113 3.81 1.88 18.73
C GLY A 113 3.57 0.68 19.65
N GLU A 114 2.38 0.57 20.24
CA GLU A 114 1.98 -0.56 21.07
C GLU A 114 2.02 -1.88 20.30
N LEU A 115 1.54 -1.85 19.05
CA LEU A 115 1.56 -3.00 18.15
C LEU A 115 2.99 -3.45 17.83
N LEU A 116 3.93 -2.54 17.61
CA LEU A 116 5.34 -2.85 17.40
C LEU A 116 6.00 -3.43 18.66
N CYS A 117 5.71 -2.87 19.83
CA CYS A 117 6.18 -3.42 21.10
C CYS A 117 5.63 -4.83 21.34
N TRP A 118 4.35 -5.06 21.09
CA TRP A 118 3.75 -6.40 21.17
C TRP A 118 4.40 -7.37 20.17
N LEU A 119 4.58 -6.94 18.92
CA LEU A 119 5.20 -7.75 17.88
C LEU A 119 6.63 -8.15 18.29
N SER A 120 7.41 -7.21 18.80
CA SER A 120 8.80 -7.47 19.21
C SER A 120 8.90 -8.46 20.37
N LYS A 121 7.91 -8.50 21.28
CA LYS A 121 7.80 -9.54 22.32
C LYS A 121 7.43 -10.87 21.70
N ALA A 122 6.46 -10.89 20.79
CA ALA A 122 6.03 -12.10 20.09
C ALA A 122 7.15 -12.74 19.25
N THR A 123 8.05 -11.93 18.68
CA THR A 123 9.23 -12.40 17.93
C THR A 123 10.43 -12.72 18.83
N GLY A 124 10.34 -12.49 20.15
CA GLY A 124 11.44 -12.72 21.09
C GLY A 124 12.59 -11.72 21.00
N ILE A 125 12.36 -10.53 20.42
CA ILE A 125 13.33 -9.43 20.37
C ILE A 125 13.38 -8.72 21.73
N LEU A 126 12.22 -8.46 22.31
CA LEU A 126 12.07 -7.95 23.67
C LEU A 126 11.70 -9.10 24.63
N PRO A 127 12.23 -9.10 25.86
CA PRO A 127 11.81 -10.04 26.89
C PRO A 127 10.35 -9.78 27.28
N ASP A 128 9.56 -10.85 27.43
CA ASP A 128 8.22 -10.74 27.97
C ASP A 128 8.30 -10.58 29.49
N ALA A 129 8.12 -9.35 29.98
CA ALA A 129 8.15 -9.04 31.40
C ALA A 129 7.17 -9.88 32.24
N ALA A 130 6.12 -10.44 31.64
CA ALA A 130 5.18 -11.31 32.34
C ALA A 130 5.76 -12.71 32.64
N GLN A 131 6.76 -13.16 31.87
CA GLN A 131 7.29 -14.52 31.98
C GLN A 131 8.37 -14.66 33.06
N GLU A 132 9.04 -13.56 33.45
CA GLU A 132 10.08 -13.60 34.50
C GLU A 132 9.53 -13.69 35.93
N ALA A 133 8.27 -13.32 36.15
CA ALA A 133 7.69 -13.33 37.50
C ALA A 133 7.26 -14.73 37.99
N HIS A 134 7.28 -15.76 37.14
CA HIS A 134 6.72 -17.08 37.47
C HIS A 134 7.74 -18.21 37.64
N ASP A 135 9.05 -17.92 37.66
CA ASP A 135 10.06 -18.93 38.01
C ASP A 135 10.86 -18.56 39.29
N PRO A 136 10.21 -18.56 40.46
CA PRO A 136 10.94 -18.54 41.71
C PRO A 136 11.60 -19.92 41.92
N ALA A 137 12.89 -19.99 41.64
CA ALA A 137 13.82 -20.89 42.34
C ALA A 137 13.54 -22.41 42.23
N ARG A 138 13.62 -23.00 41.03
CA ARG A 138 14.02 -24.42 40.92
C ARG A 138 15.54 -24.56 40.80
N GLY A 139 16.21 -24.23 41.91
CA GLY A 139 17.56 -24.70 42.18
C GLY A 139 17.53 -26.17 42.59
N GLY A 140 18.05 -27.05 41.73
CA GLY A 140 18.73 -28.30 42.09
C GLY A 140 17.91 -29.59 42.17
N GLU A 141 18.13 -30.51 41.22
CA GLU A 141 18.66 -31.85 41.57
C GLU A 141 19.19 -32.59 40.32
N PRO A 142 20.45 -33.09 40.34
CA PRO A 142 20.93 -34.07 39.38
C PRO A 142 20.86 -35.47 40.00
N GLN A 143 20.03 -36.38 39.48
CA GLN A 143 20.33 -37.82 39.40
C GLN A 143 19.16 -38.63 38.84
N GLY A 144 19.48 -39.49 37.88
CA GLY A 144 19.14 -40.91 37.98
C GLY A 144 17.70 -41.36 37.73
N ALA A 145 17.52 -41.90 36.52
CA ALA A 145 16.95 -43.23 36.28
C ALA A 145 15.45 -43.53 36.59
N LEU A 146 14.91 -44.34 35.66
CA LEU A 146 13.72 -45.18 35.72
C LEU A 146 12.32 -44.56 35.49
N VAL A 147 11.85 -44.76 34.25
CA VAL A 147 10.71 -45.64 33.91
C VAL A 147 9.61 -45.78 34.99
N ARG A 148 8.42 -45.20 34.74
CA ARG A 148 7.13 -45.87 35.02
C ARG A 148 5.98 -45.24 34.20
N PRO A 149 4.97 -46.03 33.74
CA PRO A 149 4.12 -45.68 32.61
C PRO A 149 2.79 -45.03 32.98
N THR A 150 2.15 -44.51 31.92
CA THR A 150 0.73 -44.18 31.72
C THR A 150 -0.26 -44.75 32.73
N SER A 151 -1.17 -43.89 33.20
CA SER A 151 -2.57 -44.26 33.41
C SER A 151 -3.52 -43.09 33.10
N PRO A 152 -4.69 -43.37 32.51
CA PRO A 152 -5.70 -42.40 32.11
C PRO A 152 -6.70 -42.14 33.24
N SER A 153 -7.22 -40.92 33.37
CA SER A 153 -8.34 -40.62 34.26
C SER A 153 -9.37 -39.73 33.58
N THR A 154 -10.38 -40.41 33.05
CA THR A 154 -11.83 -40.14 33.08
C THR A 154 -12.36 -38.85 33.74
N HIS A 155 -13.23 -38.20 32.96
CA HIS A 155 -14.47 -37.49 33.31
C HIS A 155 -14.45 -36.39 34.39
N SER A 156 -14.72 -35.16 33.95
CA SER A 156 -15.57 -34.22 34.68
C SER A 156 -16.57 -33.57 33.72
N THR A 157 -17.84 -33.88 33.97
CA THR A 157 -19.07 -33.26 33.47
C THR A 157 -19.52 -32.22 34.51
N ILE A 158 -20.39 -31.26 34.11
CA ILE A 158 -21.19 -30.26 34.87
C ILE A 158 -20.76 -28.83 34.46
N THR A 159 -21.47 -28.12 33.57
CA THR A 159 -22.80 -27.45 33.64
C THR A 159 -22.85 -26.21 34.52
N ASP A 160 -23.66 -25.25 34.05
CA ASP A 160 -24.09 -23.99 34.68
C ASP A 160 -23.17 -22.78 34.35
N THR A 161 -23.64 -21.56 34.04
CA THR A 161 -24.96 -20.96 34.29
C THR A 161 -25.17 -19.78 33.34
N VAL A 162 -26.43 -19.60 32.95
CA VAL A 162 -27.02 -18.42 32.32
C VAL A 162 -26.96 -17.23 33.28
N ASN A 163 -26.76 -16.01 32.74
CA ASN A 163 -27.24 -14.70 33.23
C ASN A 163 -26.17 -13.59 33.18
N SER A 164 -26.30 -12.67 32.23
CA SER A 164 -26.01 -11.25 32.48
C SER A 164 -26.84 -10.40 31.52
N ASP A 165 -28.04 -10.09 32.00
CA ASP A 165 -28.91 -9.03 31.54
C ASP A 165 -28.36 -7.65 31.93
N LEU A 166 -28.45 -6.72 30.99
CA LEU A 166 -28.85 -5.31 31.15
C LEU A 166 -28.18 -4.45 32.22
N SER A 167 -27.45 -3.42 31.75
CA SER A 167 -27.58 -2.08 32.35
C SER A 167 -27.54 -1.00 31.27
N MET A 168 -28.73 -0.48 30.95
CA MET A 168 -28.92 0.83 30.35
C MET A 168 -28.96 1.85 31.49
N MET A 169 -28.05 2.82 31.50
CA MET A 169 -28.24 4.08 32.21
C MET A 169 -27.86 5.25 31.30
N ARG A 170 -28.90 6.00 30.93
CA ARG A 170 -28.90 7.37 30.42
C ARG A 170 -28.21 8.33 31.39
N GLY A 171 -27.66 9.42 30.85
CA GLY A 171 -27.86 10.75 31.45
C GLY A 171 -26.73 11.76 31.27
N GLY A 172 -27.01 12.84 30.52
CA GLY A 172 -26.44 14.17 30.76
C GLY A 172 -25.70 14.82 29.58
N PRO A 173 -26.24 15.89 28.97
CA PRO A 173 -25.49 16.78 28.11
C PRO A 173 -24.77 17.83 28.97
N ALA A 174 -23.48 18.03 28.74
CA ALA A 174 -22.74 19.16 29.27
C ALA A 174 -22.16 19.94 28.10
N ASP A 175 -22.88 21.00 27.73
CA ASP A 175 -22.38 22.08 26.90
C ASP A 175 -21.06 22.60 27.49
N THR A 176 -20.00 22.59 26.69
CA THR A 176 -18.76 23.29 27.05
C THR A 176 -18.46 24.29 25.94
N ASP A 177 -18.88 25.52 26.18
CA ASP A 177 -18.42 26.73 25.50
C ASP A 177 -16.92 26.90 25.80
N THR A 178 -16.07 26.66 24.80
CA THR A 178 -14.65 27.02 24.85
C THR A 178 -14.44 28.38 24.20
N THR A 179 -14.46 29.41 25.05
CA THR A 179 -13.99 30.77 24.77
C THR A 179 -12.53 30.76 24.32
N VAL A 180 -12.30 31.09 23.05
CA VAL A 180 -10.97 31.47 22.52
C VAL A 180 -10.69 32.92 22.91
N MET A 181 -9.83 33.12 23.91
CA MET A 181 -9.23 34.43 24.18
C MET A 181 -8.03 34.64 23.26
N SER A 182 -8.17 35.57 22.32
CA SER A 182 -7.05 36.18 21.61
C SER A 182 -6.24 37.05 22.57
N VAL A 183 -4.93 36.82 22.64
CA VAL A 183 -3.97 37.82 23.11
C VAL A 183 -3.01 38.14 21.97
N ALA A 184 -3.08 39.41 21.58
CA ALA A 184 -2.22 40.04 20.62
C ALA A 184 -0.85 40.39 21.22
N SER A 185 0.09 40.60 20.31
CA SER A 185 1.24 41.51 20.40
C SER A 185 2.56 40.94 20.88
N GLY A 186 3.54 41.00 19.98
CA GLY A 186 4.84 41.60 20.33
C GLY A 186 6.05 40.97 19.67
N SER A 187 6.49 41.55 18.55
CA SER A 187 7.82 42.16 18.40
C SER A 187 8.45 41.88 17.05
N LEU A 188 8.59 42.95 16.29
CA LEU A 188 9.25 43.03 14.99
C LEU A 188 10.76 43.09 15.18
N VAL A 189 11.51 42.23 14.48
CA VAL A 189 12.93 42.45 14.18
C VAL A 189 13.07 42.44 12.65
N PRO A 190 13.54 43.53 12.01
CA PRO A 190 13.70 43.60 10.56
C PRO A 190 15.03 42.95 10.14
N LEU A 191 14.98 42.01 9.20
CA LEU A 191 16.16 41.50 8.48
C LEU A 191 16.24 42.17 7.10
N PRO A 192 17.48 42.43 6.61
CA PRO A 192 17.71 43.30 5.47
C PRO A 192 17.41 42.62 4.12
N ASP A 193 16.73 43.40 3.30
CA ASP A 193 16.43 43.21 1.89
C ASP A 193 17.71 43.18 1.05
N LEU A 194 17.93 42.07 0.33
CA LEU A 194 18.97 41.93 -0.70
C LEU A 194 18.28 41.69 -2.04
N SER A 195 17.81 42.79 -2.62
CA SER A 195 17.38 42.88 -4.01
C SER A 195 18.59 42.99 -4.94
N LEU A 196 18.85 41.94 -5.71
CA LEU A 196 19.68 42.01 -6.90
C LEU A 196 18.89 41.51 -8.11
N TYR A 197 18.45 42.52 -8.87
CA TYR A 197 17.99 42.51 -10.24
C TYR A 197 18.61 41.37 -11.10
N SER A 198 17.75 40.55 -11.70
CA SER A 198 18.07 39.88 -12.95
C SER A 198 16.97 40.20 -13.96
N THR A 199 17.38 41.00 -14.93
CA THR A 199 16.58 41.60 -15.98
C THR A 199 16.04 40.55 -16.96
N ALA A 200 14.80 40.80 -17.37
CA ALA A 200 14.05 40.09 -18.38
C ALA A 200 14.82 39.85 -19.68
N THR A 201 14.63 38.66 -20.25
CA THR A 201 14.75 38.44 -21.69
C THR A 201 13.48 37.72 -22.15
N VAL A 202 12.63 38.46 -22.85
CA VAL A 202 11.39 37.97 -23.47
C VAL A 202 11.78 37.16 -24.71
N PRO A 203 11.36 35.90 -24.88
CA PRO A 203 11.51 35.22 -26.15
C PRO A 203 10.34 35.59 -27.07
N GLU A 204 10.74 36.18 -28.19
CA GLU A 204 9.99 36.53 -29.38
C GLU A 204 9.15 35.34 -29.90
N ALA A 205 7.85 35.56 -30.09
CA ALA A 205 6.91 34.56 -30.55
C ALA A 205 7.08 34.27 -32.05
N ASP A 206 7.84 33.24 -32.39
CA ASP A 206 7.96 32.73 -33.77
C ASP A 206 6.70 31.91 -34.13
N SER A 207 5.84 32.50 -34.96
CA SER A 207 4.56 31.93 -35.41
C SER A 207 4.78 30.99 -36.60
N ARG A 208 5.31 29.79 -36.32
CA ARG A 208 5.39 28.71 -37.33
C ARG A 208 4.25 27.70 -37.18
N PRO A 209 3.69 27.18 -38.29
CA PRO A 209 2.61 26.19 -38.26
C PRO A 209 3.06 24.90 -37.56
N ARG A 210 2.40 24.57 -36.45
CA ARG A 210 2.76 23.46 -35.57
C ARG A 210 2.52 22.11 -36.26
N ARG A 211 3.59 21.33 -36.40
CA ARG A 211 3.51 19.89 -36.68
C ARG A 211 2.94 19.15 -35.47
N PRO A 212 2.23 18.01 -35.67
CA PRO A 212 1.73 17.20 -34.56
C PRO A 212 2.90 16.71 -33.70
N ARG A 213 2.86 17.02 -32.40
CA ARG A 213 3.86 16.58 -31.41
C ARG A 213 3.42 15.25 -30.80
N CYS A 214 4.39 14.38 -30.54
CA CYS A 214 4.16 13.11 -29.84
C CYS A 214 3.89 13.37 -28.34
N ILE A 215 3.11 12.51 -27.69
CA ILE A 215 2.72 12.61 -26.27
C ILE A 215 3.87 12.70 -25.25
N HIS A 216 5.12 12.45 -25.67
CA HIS A 216 6.32 12.60 -24.84
C HIS A 216 6.96 13.99 -24.93
N GLU A 217 6.46 14.86 -25.82
CA GLU A 217 6.95 16.23 -26.04
C GLU A 217 6.01 17.29 -25.45
N VAL A 218 5.01 16.86 -24.68
CA VAL A 218 4.18 17.78 -23.91
C VAL A 218 5.00 18.13 -22.66
N GLU A 219 5.61 19.32 -22.64
CA GLU A 219 6.12 19.92 -21.42
C GLU A 219 5.03 19.81 -20.35
N GLU A 220 5.36 19.14 -19.24
CA GLU A 220 4.42 18.96 -18.14
C GLU A 220 3.87 20.33 -17.73
N PRO A 221 2.55 20.51 -17.64
CA PRO A 221 1.96 21.78 -17.29
C PRO A 221 2.51 22.18 -15.92
N SER A 222 3.41 23.15 -15.94
CA SER A 222 3.97 23.73 -14.74
C SER A 222 2.80 24.40 -14.02
N PHE A 223 2.29 23.75 -12.98
CA PHE A 223 1.35 24.33 -12.03
C PHE A 223 2.09 25.37 -11.18
N ALA A 224 2.49 26.48 -11.81
CA ALA A 224 2.92 27.67 -11.11
C ALA A 224 1.66 28.29 -10.48
N LEU A 225 1.43 27.95 -9.21
CA LEU A 225 0.58 28.71 -8.31
C LEU A 225 1.14 30.13 -8.21
N HIS A 226 0.49 31.07 -8.87
CA HIS A 226 0.65 32.51 -8.61
C HIS A 226 -0.11 32.84 -7.32
N PRO A 227 0.55 33.22 -6.21
CA PRO A 227 -0.14 33.80 -5.08
C PRO A 227 -0.18 35.30 -5.32
N ASP A 228 -1.34 35.81 -5.74
CA ASP A 228 -1.84 37.14 -5.37
C ASP A 228 -3.11 37.45 -6.17
N HIS A 229 -4.22 36.89 -5.70
CA HIS A 229 -5.55 37.39 -6.04
C HIS A 229 -6.37 37.51 -4.76
N THR A 230 -6.25 38.68 -4.15
CA THR A 230 -7.24 39.24 -3.23
C THR A 230 -8.53 39.50 -4.00
N PHE A 231 -9.51 38.59 -3.85
CA PHE A 231 -10.92 38.82 -4.22
C PHE A 231 -11.79 38.20 -3.13
N ASN A 232 -12.35 39.01 -2.21
CA ASN A 232 -13.76 39.42 -2.27
C ASN A 232 -14.51 39.04 -3.56
N HIS A 233 -15.38 38.04 -3.46
CA HIS A 233 -16.61 37.83 -4.26
C HIS A 233 -17.42 36.74 -3.55
N ASP A 234 -18.47 37.06 -2.80
CA ASP A 234 -19.84 37.15 -3.31
C ASP A 234 -19.95 37.00 -4.83
N HIS A 235 -20.30 35.79 -5.29
CA HIS A 235 -21.37 35.52 -6.28
C HIS A 235 -21.38 34.04 -6.70
N SER A 236 -22.56 33.46 -6.58
CA SER A 236 -23.17 32.49 -7.51
C SER A 236 -22.46 31.14 -7.72
N SER A 237 -22.94 30.15 -6.97
CA SER A 237 -22.80 28.73 -7.28
C SER A 237 -23.44 28.39 -8.63
N SER A 238 -22.62 28.38 -9.68
CA SER A 238 -22.95 27.81 -10.99
C SER A 238 -23.00 26.28 -10.89
N TYR A 239 -24.16 25.74 -10.48
CA TYR A 239 -24.51 24.34 -10.68
C TYR A 239 -24.75 24.07 -12.18
N CYS A 240 -24.19 22.99 -12.71
CA CYS A 240 -24.52 22.50 -14.04
C CYS A 240 -25.99 22.07 -14.08
N GLU A 241 -26.84 22.93 -14.63
CA GLU A 241 -28.23 22.66 -14.96
C GLU A 241 -28.27 21.94 -16.33
N CYS A 242 -28.28 20.61 -16.30
CA CYS A 242 -28.54 19.81 -17.51
C CYS A 242 -30.05 19.86 -17.81
N SER A 243 -30.45 20.75 -18.72
CA SER A 243 -31.82 20.81 -19.21
C SER A 243 -32.20 19.52 -19.94
N LEU A 244 -33.05 18.74 -19.29
CA LEU A 244 -33.86 17.68 -19.90
C LEU A 244 -34.83 18.33 -20.90
N ASN A 245 -34.59 18.13 -22.20
CA ASN A 245 -35.64 18.25 -23.19
C ASN A 245 -36.21 16.86 -23.43
N ASP A 246 -37.50 16.74 -23.12
CA ASP A 246 -38.38 15.61 -23.39
C ASP A 246 -38.37 15.24 -24.87
N GLU A 247 -37.96 14.01 -25.20
CA GLU A 247 -38.64 13.14 -26.17
C GLU A 247 -38.39 11.67 -25.79
N ASP A 248 -39.47 10.97 -25.43
CA ASP A 248 -39.59 9.51 -25.28
C ASP A 248 -38.98 8.78 -26.50
N PRO A 249 -38.14 7.73 -26.30
CA PRO A 249 -38.74 6.41 -26.07
C PRO A 249 -37.95 5.45 -25.16
N ALA A 250 -38.72 4.58 -24.51
CA ALA A 250 -38.34 3.29 -23.91
C ALA A 250 -37.56 3.34 -22.57
N SER A 251 -38.32 3.56 -21.50
CA SER A 251 -38.15 3.02 -20.13
C SER A 251 -36.90 2.16 -19.88
N VAL A 252 -35.82 2.80 -19.46
CA VAL A 252 -34.69 2.14 -18.78
C VAL A 252 -34.99 2.17 -17.27
N PRO A 253 -35.04 1.01 -16.58
CA PRO A 253 -35.30 0.99 -15.14
C PRO A 253 -34.11 1.57 -14.36
N THR A 254 -34.30 2.75 -13.76
CA THR A 254 -33.32 3.49 -12.93
C THR A 254 -33.17 2.94 -11.51
N SER A 255 -33.62 1.71 -11.22
CA SER A 255 -33.38 1.07 -9.93
C SER A 255 -32.30 0.00 -10.08
N PRO A 256 -31.23 0.00 -9.26
CA PRO A 256 -30.33 -1.14 -9.21
C PRO A 256 -31.15 -2.42 -8.95
N PRO A 257 -30.92 -3.52 -9.69
CA PRO A 257 -31.71 -4.73 -9.54
C PRO A 257 -31.65 -5.19 -8.07
N PRO A 258 -32.79 -5.55 -7.47
CA PRO A 258 -32.83 -5.94 -6.06
C PRO A 258 -31.90 -7.13 -5.84
N ILE A 259 -30.95 -6.95 -4.90
CA ILE A 259 -29.99 -7.98 -4.51
C ILE A 259 -30.78 -9.13 -3.89
N ARG A 260 -30.81 -10.27 -4.57
CA ARG A 260 -31.47 -11.49 -4.09
C ARG A 260 -30.58 -12.15 -3.02
N TYR A 261 -30.96 -12.01 -1.75
CA TYR A 261 -30.27 -12.67 -0.62
C TYR A 261 -30.63 -14.15 -0.45
N ALA A 262 -31.61 -14.64 -1.22
CA ALA A 262 -31.98 -16.05 -1.25
C ALA A 262 -32.28 -16.48 -2.70
N GLY A 263 -31.53 -17.49 -3.14
CA GLY A 263 -31.65 -18.12 -4.45
C GLY A 263 -30.39 -18.93 -4.71
N CYS A 264 -30.53 -20.22 -5.05
CA CYS A 264 -29.39 -21.03 -5.45
C CYS A 264 -28.81 -20.44 -6.73
N ILE A 265 -27.52 -20.07 -6.71
CA ILE A 265 -26.79 -19.69 -7.93
C ILE A 265 -26.76 -20.95 -8.79
N ARG A 266 -27.50 -20.92 -9.89
CA ARG A 266 -27.54 -22.03 -10.83
C ARG A 266 -26.15 -22.16 -11.44
N GLU A 267 -25.63 -23.38 -11.51
CA GLU A 267 -24.32 -23.64 -12.13
C GLU A 267 -24.30 -23.02 -13.53
N VAL A 268 -23.29 -22.18 -13.75
CA VAL A 268 -23.04 -21.52 -15.03
C VAL A 268 -22.51 -22.58 -15.98
N ASP A 269 -23.19 -22.74 -17.11
CA ASP A 269 -22.74 -23.64 -18.17
C ASP A 269 -21.55 -22.98 -18.89
N PHE A 270 -20.36 -23.51 -18.61
CA PHE A 270 -19.08 -23.00 -19.10
C PHE A 270 -19.02 -22.95 -20.64
N ASP A 271 -19.73 -23.85 -21.32
CA ASP A 271 -19.68 -23.90 -22.79
C ASP A 271 -20.39 -22.68 -23.41
N THR A 272 -21.51 -22.24 -22.83
CA THR A 272 -22.22 -21.01 -23.27
C THR A 272 -21.44 -19.73 -23.04
N GLU A 273 -20.67 -19.63 -21.94
CA GLU A 273 -19.85 -18.45 -21.66
C GLU A 273 -18.68 -18.33 -22.65
N ILE A 274 -18.04 -19.47 -22.94
CA ILE A 274 -16.92 -19.53 -23.90
C ILE A 274 -17.39 -19.20 -25.33
N GLU A 275 -18.57 -19.65 -25.75
CA GLU A 275 -19.13 -19.27 -27.05
C GLU A 275 -19.52 -17.79 -27.13
N GLY A 276 -20.07 -17.22 -26.05
CA GLY A 276 -20.38 -15.79 -25.95
C GLY A 276 -19.15 -14.91 -26.11
N ALA A 277 -18.04 -15.28 -25.48
CA ALA A 277 -16.76 -14.57 -25.61
C ALA A 277 -16.20 -14.62 -27.04
N ARG A 278 -16.36 -15.74 -27.74
CA ARG A 278 -15.90 -15.91 -29.13
C ARG A 278 -16.74 -15.14 -30.15
N GLY A 279 -18.04 -14.93 -29.87
CA GLY A 279 -18.93 -14.14 -30.73
C GLY A 279 -18.59 -12.65 -30.81
N SER A 280 -18.02 -12.09 -29.74
CA SER A 280 -17.77 -10.63 -29.63
C SER A 280 -16.59 -10.13 -30.48
N HIS A 281 -15.68 -11.01 -30.91
CA HIS A 281 -14.50 -10.63 -31.69
C HIS A 281 -14.70 -10.54 -33.22
N ARG A 282 -15.93 -10.69 -33.73
CA ARG A 282 -16.23 -10.48 -35.17
C ARG A 282 -16.69 -9.06 -35.53
N GLY A 283 -16.70 -8.14 -34.58
CA GLY A 283 -17.11 -6.74 -34.79
C GLY A 283 -15.99 -5.84 -35.33
N LYS A 284 -15.96 -5.67 -36.66
CA LYS A 284 -15.57 -4.44 -37.40
C LYS A 284 -14.37 -3.63 -36.86
N HIS A 285 -13.17 -3.95 -37.35
CA HIS A 285 -12.05 -3.01 -37.32
C HIS A 285 -12.39 -1.72 -38.10
N PRO A 286 -12.16 -0.52 -37.53
CA PRO A 286 -12.21 0.72 -38.29
C PRO A 286 -11.02 0.78 -39.24
N ARG A 287 -11.33 0.85 -40.53
CA ARG A 287 -10.40 0.87 -41.66
C ARG A 287 -9.67 2.22 -41.68
N TRP A 288 -8.52 2.33 -41.00
CA TRP A 288 -7.62 3.46 -41.16
C TRP A 288 -7.03 3.44 -42.59
N ARG A 289 -7.55 4.33 -43.46
CA ARG A 289 -6.96 4.63 -44.77
C ARG A 289 -5.64 5.38 -44.55
N VAL A 290 -4.53 4.69 -44.73
CA VAL A 290 -3.22 5.33 -44.91
C VAL A 290 -3.06 5.67 -46.39
N SER A 291 -3.08 6.96 -46.70
CA SER A 291 -2.70 7.48 -48.02
C SER A 291 -1.21 7.26 -48.25
N ARG A 292 -0.86 6.38 -49.20
CA ARG A 292 0.50 6.25 -49.73
C ARG A 292 0.72 7.34 -50.77
N THR A 293 1.55 8.33 -50.46
CA THR A 293 2.24 9.15 -51.46
C THR A 293 3.47 8.40 -51.94
N ALA A 294 3.52 8.17 -53.25
CA ALA A 294 4.67 7.64 -53.97
C ALA A 294 5.78 8.68 -54.08
N CYS A 295 7.02 8.26 -53.89
CA CYS A 295 8.22 8.87 -54.49
C CYS A 295 9.32 7.80 -54.61
N ALA A 296 9.51 7.37 -55.86
CA ALA A 296 10.72 7.01 -56.63
C ALA A 296 11.91 6.20 -56.03
N PRO A 297 12.65 5.49 -56.91
CA PRO A 297 13.59 4.42 -56.56
C PRO A 297 15.07 4.77 -56.77
N ASN A 298 15.93 3.82 -56.37
CA ASN A 298 17.30 3.52 -56.81
C ASN A 298 18.39 3.76 -55.75
N HIS A 299 18.96 2.67 -55.23
CA HIS A 299 20.40 2.34 -55.34
C HIS A 299 20.65 0.91 -54.84
N PRO A 300 21.41 0.06 -55.57
CA PRO A 300 21.76 -1.28 -55.14
C PRO A 300 23.18 -1.32 -54.54
N THR A 301 23.34 -1.87 -53.34
CA THR A 301 24.68 -2.27 -52.87
C THR A 301 24.60 -3.46 -51.92
N THR A 302 25.02 -4.61 -52.47
CA THR A 302 25.78 -5.73 -51.89
C THR A 302 25.29 -6.49 -50.64
N PRO A 303 25.19 -7.83 -50.73
CA PRO A 303 24.96 -8.71 -49.60
C PRO A 303 26.28 -9.05 -48.89
N GLN A 304 26.32 -8.91 -47.56
CA GLN A 304 27.43 -9.39 -46.73
C GLN A 304 26.97 -10.64 -45.97
N GLU A 305 27.74 -11.71 -46.12
CA GLU A 305 27.53 -13.03 -45.54
C GLU A 305 27.58 -13.08 -43.99
N PRO A 306 26.96 -14.11 -43.37
CA PRO A 306 26.89 -14.28 -41.93
C PRO A 306 28.12 -14.99 -41.35
N SER A 307 28.77 -14.39 -40.34
CA SER A 307 29.80 -15.04 -39.53
C SER A 307 29.20 -15.68 -38.27
N CYS A 308 29.65 -16.90 -38.01
CA CYS A 308 29.23 -17.84 -36.98
C CYS A 308 29.58 -17.44 -35.53
N ASP A 309 28.82 -18.07 -34.63
CA ASP A 309 29.10 -18.54 -33.28
C ASP A 309 29.38 -17.56 -32.12
N GLY A 310 28.28 -17.27 -31.42
CA GLY A 310 28.21 -17.01 -29.99
C GLY A 310 26.74 -17.02 -29.54
N PRO A 311 26.37 -17.62 -28.39
CA PRO A 311 24.98 -17.65 -27.93
C PRO A 311 24.53 -16.25 -27.52
N LYS A 312 24.07 -15.46 -28.49
CA LYS A 312 23.46 -14.15 -28.27
C LYS A 312 22.11 -14.37 -27.60
N ARG A 313 22.01 -14.07 -26.30
CA ARG A 313 20.72 -13.87 -25.62
C ARG A 313 19.99 -12.72 -26.32
N ILE A 314 19.02 -13.06 -27.15
CA ILE A 314 18.13 -12.10 -27.79
C ILE A 314 17.24 -11.53 -26.69
N ILE A 315 17.57 -10.34 -26.19
CA ILE A 315 16.68 -9.58 -25.33
C ILE A 315 15.60 -9.00 -26.24
N THR A 316 14.54 -9.76 -26.44
CA THR A 316 13.33 -9.30 -27.12
C THR A 316 12.66 -8.26 -26.23
N ARG A 317 12.76 -6.98 -26.61
CA ARG A 317 11.93 -5.92 -26.03
C ARG A 317 10.49 -6.19 -26.47
N HIS A 318 9.68 -6.75 -25.59
CA HIS A 318 8.27 -7.02 -25.85
C HIS A 318 7.49 -5.72 -25.64
N ASN A 319 6.98 -5.13 -26.72
CA ASN A 319 6.33 -3.81 -26.71
C ASN A 319 4.82 -3.92 -26.43
N SER A 320 4.31 -5.10 -26.07
CA SER A 320 2.91 -5.30 -25.70
C SER A 320 2.77 -6.40 -24.65
N PRO A 321 1.79 -6.28 -23.72
CA PRO A 321 1.55 -7.28 -22.68
C PRO A 321 1.39 -8.71 -23.23
N THR A 322 0.71 -8.86 -24.37
CA THR A 322 0.45 -10.16 -24.98
C THR A 322 1.71 -10.83 -25.53
N GLN A 323 2.66 -10.05 -26.07
CA GLN A 323 3.95 -10.57 -26.53
C GLN A 323 4.83 -11.05 -25.37
N TYR A 324 4.77 -10.36 -24.23
CA TYR A 324 5.48 -10.77 -23.03
C TYR A 324 4.95 -12.09 -22.48
N THR A 325 3.62 -12.27 -22.45
CA THR A 325 3.01 -13.55 -22.04
C THR A 325 3.43 -14.70 -22.95
N LEU A 326 3.42 -14.50 -24.28
CA LEU A 326 3.87 -15.54 -25.22
C LEU A 326 5.36 -15.88 -25.06
N ALA A 327 6.20 -14.88 -24.77
CA ALA A 327 7.62 -15.09 -24.53
C ALA A 327 7.87 -15.93 -23.26
N LEU A 328 7.15 -15.62 -22.16
CA LEU A 328 7.20 -16.40 -20.94
C LEU A 328 6.76 -17.86 -21.15
N LEU A 329 5.70 -18.09 -21.94
CA LEU A 329 5.23 -19.43 -22.26
C LEU A 329 6.26 -20.21 -23.08
N ASN A 330 6.91 -19.55 -24.04
CA ASN A 330 7.97 -20.18 -24.85
C ASN A 330 9.21 -20.54 -24.02
N GLU A 331 9.67 -19.65 -23.14
CA GLU A 331 10.78 -19.94 -22.24
C GLU A 331 10.43 -21.07 -21.26
N ARG A 332 9.20 -21.10 -20.73
CA ARG A 332 8.73 -22.21 -19.88
C ARG A 332 8.73 -23.54 -20.62
N ALA A 333 8.24 -23.58 -21.86
CA ALA A 333 8.24 -24.79 -22.67
C ALA A 333 9.67 -25.28 -22.95
N ARG A 334 10.60 -24.36 -23.25
CA ARG A 334 12.01 -24.67 -23.46
C ARG A 334 12.66 -25.28 -22.22
N LEU A 335 12.49 -24.67 -21.04
CA LEU A 335 13.07 -25.17 -19.80
C LEU A 335 12.53 -26.56 -19.41
N LEU A 336 11.25 -26.82 -19.66
CA LEU A 336 10.67 -28.15 -19.45
C LEU A 336 11.29 -29.21 -20.38
N ALA A 337 11.61 -28.85 -21.62
CA ALA A 337 12.31 -29.75 -22.54
C ALA A 337 13.75 -30.03 -22.08
N GLU A 338 14.48 -29.01 -21.61
CA GLU A 338 15.82 -29.19 -21.04
C GLU A 338 15.80 -30.08 -19.79
N LEU A 339 14.82 -29.90 -18.88
CA LEU A 339 14.65 -30.78 -17.72
C LEU A 339 14.31 -32.21 -18.09
N ALA A 340 13.43 -32.42 -19.08
CA ALA A 340 13.11 -33.75 -19.57
C ALA A 340 14.35 -34.44 -20.18
N SER A 341 15.19 -33.69 -20.90
CA SER A 341 16.45 -34.18 -21.45
C SER A 341 17.45 -34.57 -20.35
N LEU A 342 17.56 -33.77 -19.29
CA LEU A 342 18.45 -34.07 -18.16
C LEU A 342 17.98 -35.29 -17.36
N LYS A 343 16.66 -35.44 -17.18
CA LYS A 343 16.07 -36.61 -16.52
C LYS A 343 16.30 -37.90 -17.32
N GLY A 344 16.16 -37.84 -18.65
CA GLY A 344 16.47 -39.00 -19.50
C GLY A 344 17.95 -39.41 -19.45
N ALA A 345 18.87 -38.45 -19.24
CA ALA A 345 20.30 -38.73 -19.11
C ALA A 345 20.66 -39.33 -17.74
N SER A 346 19.94 -38.99 -16.67
CA SER A 346 20.20 -39.55 -15.33
C SER A 346 19.75 -41.00 -15.18
N ASP A 347 18.72 -41.43 -15.92
CA ASP A 347 18.16 -42.78 -15.81
C ASP A 347 19.00 -43.86 -16.55
N ILE A 348 20.06 -43.46 -17.27
CA ILE A 348 20.94 -44.34 -18.05
C ILE A 348 22.25 -44.66 -17.29
N SER A 349 22.52 -44.02 -16.15
CA SER A 349 23.72 -44.27 -15.31
C SER A 349 23.42 -45.12 -14.09
#